data_AF-A0A1B6MGB4-F1
#
_entry.id   AF-A0A1B6MGB4-F1
#
_cell.length_a   1.000
_cell.length_b   1.000
_cell.length_c   1.000
_cell.angle_alpha   90.00
_cell.angle_beta   90.00
_cell.angle_gamma   90.00
#
_symmetry.space_group_name_H-M   'P 1'
#
loop_
_entity.id
_entity.type
_entity.pdbx_description
1 polymer ?
#
loop_
_entity_poly.entity_id
_entity_poly.type
_entity_poly.pdbx_seq_one_letter_code
_entity_poly.pdbx_strand_id
1 'polypeptide(L)'
;TAVRADRVFTKELNILDSPVTELRGYVNHPNWDLLPHDECGLVERSSTSTLKILKGNEAELGQFPWMVAILKPGLARIFCGGSLISDRYVVTAAHCVTPEIRIQQVVLGEHNQNQLMDCQGVRCSPPARLVKIEDIIIHPYYPLPGTDIALLRLNERITEFTDFVRPICLPTFRELAHRDVFDGQNVETAGWGTTEWGQDSDYLRHITIPVIPDWECSRWFISLPSTEICAKGDEGIDSCQGDSGGPLMARVRSSSCTRDYVTVLVGITSHGIPKFEGSGLCGDHIGIYTRVSDYMDWILDNICK
;
A
#
# COMPACT_ATOMS: atom_id res chain seq x y z
N THR A 1 13.58 -43.49 -10.00
CA THR A 1 14.20 -42.45 -10.84
C THR A 1 13.53 -41.14 -10.49
N ALA A 2 14.33 -40.16 -10.05
CA ALA A 2 13.93 -39.05 -9.20
C ALA A 2 12.99 -38.03 -9.87
N VAL A 3 12.01 -37.57 -9.08
CA VAL A 3 11.15 -36.41 -9.35
C VAL A 3 11.98 -35.14 -9.17
N ARG A 4 12.00 -34.29 -10.21
CA ARG A 4 12.71 -33.02 -10.24
C ARG A 4 11.86 -31.98 -9.48
N ALA A 5 12.33 -31.56 -8.32
CA ALA A 5 11.74 -30.45 -7.57
C ALA A 5 12.21 -29.14 -8.21
N ASP A 6 11.27 -28.37 -8.75
CA ASP A 6 11.53 -27.00 -9.20
C ASP A 6 11.80 -26.11 -7.96
N ARG A 7 13.01 -25.58 -7.89
CA ARG A 7 13.40 -24.58 -6.89
C ARG A 7 12.80 -23.24 -7.30
N VAL A 8 11.83 -22.77 -6.53
CA VAL A 8 11.41 -21.36 -6.51
C VAL A 8 12.61 -20.54 -6.04
N PHE A 9 13.20 -19.75 -6.94
CA PHE A 9 14.22 -18.78 -6.59
C PHE A 9 13.52 -17.54 -6.02
N THR A 10 13.49 -17.41 -4.70
CA THR A 10 13.35 -16.09 -4.06
C THR A 10 14.64 -15.33 -4.35
N LYS A 11 14.60 -14.39 -5.29
CA LYS A 11 15.70 -13.45 -5.52
C LYS A 11 15.72 -12.50 -4.33
N GLU A 12 16.44 -12.85 -3.27
CA GLU A 12 16.77 -11.90 -2.20
C GLU A 12 17.60 -10.77 -2.83
N LEU A 13 17.16 -9.54 -2.63
CA LEU A 13 17.91 -8.33 -3.01
C LEU A 13 19.23 -8.29 -2.21
N ASN A 14 20.30 -8.86 -2.78
CA ASN A 14 21.69 -8.62 -2.35
C ASN A 14 22.22 -7.41 -3.13
N ILE A 15 22.13 -6.24 -2.51
CA ILE A 15 22.45 -4.93 -3.08
C ILE A 15 23.79 -4.46 -2.48
N LEU A 16 24.92 -5.02 -2.91
CA LEU A 16 26.24 -4.57 -2.44
C LEU A 16 27.17 -4.02 -3.53
N ASP A 17 26.78 -4.06 -4.81
CA ASP A 17 27.73 -3.79 -5.92
C ASP A 17 27.38 -2.59 -6.84
N SER A 18 26.45 -1.70 -6.47
CA SER A 18 26.12 -0.54 -7.31
C SER A 18 26.84 0.75 -6.85
N PRO A 19 27.61 1.44 -7.72
CA PRO A 19 28.47 2.55 -7.33
C PRO A 19 27.69 3.72 -6.73
N VAL A 20 28.29 4.34 -5.71
CA VAL A 20 27.76 5.41 -4.87
C VAL A 20 27.70 6.74 -5.61
N THR A 21 26.58 7.04 -6.27
CA THR A 21 26.19 8.40 -6.65
C THR A 21 24.67 8.58 -6.47
N GLU A 22 24.35 9.56 -5.63
CA GLU A 22 23.10 10.30 -5.43
C GLU A 22 21.84 9.54 -4.94
N LEU A 23 21.50 9.75 -3.67
CA LEU A 23 20.09 9.82 -3.23
C LEU A 23 19.37 10.81 -4.16
N ARG A 24 18.07 10.63 -4.46
CA ARG A 24 17.26 11.56 -5.27
C ARG A 24 17.10 12.98 -4.64
N GLY A 25 18.04 13.47 -3.84
CA GLY A 25 18.06 14.82 -3.30
C GLY A 25 17.02 15.12 -2.22
N TYR A 26 16.11 14.18 -1.91
CA TYR A 26 14.99 14.38 -0.97
C TYR A 26 15.42 14.85 0.42
N VAL A 27 16.62 14.43 0.88
CA VAL A 27 17.20 14.86 2.17
C VAL A 27 17.40 16.37 2.29
N ASN A 28 17.47 17.09 1.17
CA ASN A 28 17.61 18.55 1.14
C ASN A 28 16.25 19.26 1.05
N HIS A 29 15.15 18.52 0.93
CA HIS A 29 13.81 19.10 0.85
C HIS A 29 13.39 19.68 2.21
N PRO A 30 12.83 20.90 2.30
CA PRO A 30 12.50 21.55 3.59
C PRO A 30 11.51 20.76 4.46
N ASN A 31 10.68 19.93 3.82
CA ASN A 31 9.69 19.09 4.49
C ASN A 31 10.13 17.64 4.72
N TRP A 32 11.38 17.30 4.42
CA TRP A 32 11.93 15.95 4.60
C TRP A 32 11.77 15.41 6.03
N ASP A 33 12.03 16.26 7.02
CA ASP A 33 11.96 15.91 8.44
C ASP A 33 10.52 15.77 8.98
N LEU A 34 9.49 16.01 8.15
CA LEU A 34 8.09 15.77 8.52
C LEU A 34 7.69 14.31 8.32
N LEU A 35 8.51 13.52 7.64
CA LEU A 35 8.30 12.09 7.45
C LEU A 35 9.01 11.28 8.55
N PRO A 36 8.39 10.21 9.06
CA PRO A 36 8.95 9.38 10.13
C PRO A 36 9.95 8.38 9.55
N HIS A 37 11.24 8.74 9.51
CA HIS A 37 12.28 7.89 8.87
C HIS A 37 12.58 6.60 9.65
N ASP A 38 12.68 6.68 10.98
CA ASP A 38 13.09 5.55 11.82
C ASP A 38 11.92 4.85 12.54
N GLU A 39 10.69 5.35 12.37
CA GLU A 39 9.48 4.85 13.04
C GLU A 39 8.40 4.36 12.06
N CYS A 40 8.77 4.18 10.78
CA CYS A 40 7.89 3.72 9.72
C CYS A 40 8.13 2.26 9.34
N GLY A 41 7.12 1.64 8.71
CA GLY A 41 7.27 0.34 8.05
C GLY A 41 7.59 -0.81 9.01
N LEU A 42 7.34 -0.62 10.31
CA LEU A 42 7.65 -1.59 11.35
C LEU A 42 6.47 -2.52 11.60
N VAL A 43 6.69 -3.83 11.49
CA VAL A 43 5.70 -4.85 11.91
C VAL A 43 6.28 -5.60 13.09
N GLU A 44 5.54 -5.68 14.20
CA GLU A 44 5.97 -6.53 15.32
C GLU A 44 5.88 -8.00 14.91
N ARG A 45 6.99 -8.75 15.07
CA ARG A 45 7.00 -10.19 14.78
C ARG A 45 6.32 -10.93 15.93
N SER A 46 5.14 -11.50 15.68
CA SER A 46 4.63 -12.58 16.53
C SER A 46 5.54 -13.80 16.40
N SER A 47 6.04 -14.31 17.52
CA SER A 47 7.01 -15.42 17.61
C SER A 47 6.51 -16.77 17.08
N THR A 48 5.28 -16.84 16.56
CA THR A 48 4.58 -18.09 16.21
C THR A 48 4.09 -18.16 14.76
N SER A 49 4.27 -17.13 13.92
CA SER A 49 3.79 -17.18 12.53
C SER A 49 4.81 -17.83 11.59
N THR A 50 4.77 -19.16 11.51
CA THR A 50 5.29 -19.87 10.33
C THR A 50 4.52 -19.38 9.09
N LEU A 51 5.19 -18.59 8.25
CA LEU A 51 4.77 -18.13 6.93
C LEU A 51 4.16 -19.28 6.12
N LYS A 52 2.82 -19.41 6.15
CA LYS A 52 2.05 -20.23 5.22
C LYS A 52 1.39 -19.29 4.22
N ILE A 53 2.09 -19.09 3.10
CA ILE A 53 1.71 -18.20 2.01
C ILE A 53 0.92 -19.01 0.98
N LEU A 54 -0.41 -18.85 0.92
CA LEU A 54 -1.27 -19.23 -0.22
C LEU A 54 -2.62 -18.47 -0.13
N LYS A 55 -3.02 -17.81 -1.22
CA LYS A 55 -4.40 -17.34 -1.57
C LYS A 55 -5.18 -16.52 -0.53
N GLY A 56 -5.18 -15.18 -0.67
CA GLY A 56 -6.17 -14.29 -0.02
C GLY A 56 -6.38 -14.52 1.47
N ASN A 57 -5.34 -14.28 2.27
CA ASN A 57 -5.41 -14.54 3.71
C ASN A 57 -6.06 -13.36 4.45
N GLU A 58 -6.84 -13.68 5.48
CA GLU A 58 -7.13 -12.74 6.57
C GLU A 58 -5.81 -12.28 7.18
N ALA A 59 -5.63 -10.97 7.31
CA ALA A 59 -4.45 -10.40 7.93
C ALA A 59 -4.44 -10.75 9.44
N GLU A 60 -3.25 -10.92 10.03
CA GLU A 60 -3.15 -10.96 11.48
C GLU A 60 -3.49 -9.59 12.08
N LEU A 61 -3.99 -9.59 13.31
CA LEU A 61 -4.32 -8.36 14.01
C LEU A 61 -3.06 -7.48 14.17
N GLY A 62 -3.09 -6.27 13.60
CA GLY A 62 -1.96 -5.35 13.58
C GLY A 62 -0.85 -5.70 12.58
N GLN A 63 -1.09 -6.58 11.60
CA GLN A 63 -0.09 -6.92 10.57
C GLN A 63 0.25 -5.72 9.66
N PHE A 64 -0.74 -4.86 9.39
CA PHE A 64 -0.59 -3.68 8.52
C PHE A 64 -1.11 -2.42 9.23
N PRO A 65 -0.40 -1.92 10.24
CA PRO A 65 -0.88 -0.84 11.12
C PRO A 65 -0.91 0.55 10.47
N TRP A 66 -0.46 0.66 9.22
CA TRP A 66 -0.57 1.86 8.39
C TRP A 66 -1.84 1.89 7.55
N MET A 67 -2.66 0.82 7.57
CA MET A 67 -3.91 0.79 6.82
C MET A 67 -4.86 1.86 7.33
N VAL A 68 -5.42 2.61 6.38
CA VAL A 68 -6.43 3.62 6.64
C VAL A 68 -7.68 3.26 5.86
N ALA A 69 -8.82 3.23 6.55
CA ALA A 69 -10.12 2.99 5.96
C ALA A 69 -10.80 4.32 5.62
N ILE A 70 -11.26 4.47 4.38
CA ILE A 70 -11.98 5.64 3.90
C ILE A 70 -13.45 5.26 3.75
N LEU A 71 -14.30 5.92 4.53
CA LEU A 71 -15.74 5.71 4.51
C LEU A 71 -16.42 6.75 3.64
N LYS A 72 -17.27 6.31 2.72
CA LYS A 72 -18.09 7.21 1.92
C LYS A 72 -19.26 7.75 2.77
N PRO A 73 -19.54 9.07 2.77
CA PRO A 73 -20.67 9.63 3.50
C PRO A 73 -21.98 8.93 3.15
N GLY A 74 -22.75 8.54 4.18
CA GLY A 74 -24.01 7.82 4.02
C GLY A 74 -23.87 6.32 3.72
N LEU A 75 -22.65 5.80 3.59
CA LEU A 75 -22.38 4.37 3.49
C LEU A 75 -21.73 3.88 4.80
N ALA A 76 -22.23 2.75 5.33
CA ALA A 76 -21.69 2.15 6.56
C ALA A 76 -20.52 1.18 6.30
N ARG A 77 -19.93 1.20 5.10
CA ARG A 77 -18.86 0.28 4.69
C ARG A 77 -17.65 1.03 4.16
N ILE A 78 -16.50 0.38 4.29
CA ILE A 78 -15.25 0.87 3.69
C ILE A 78 -15.42 0.94 2.17
N PHE A 79 -15.12 2.13 1.63
CA PHE A 79 -15.22 2.43 0.21
C PHE A 79 -13.86 2.40 -0.48
N CYS A 80 -12.83 2.95 0.17
CA CYS A 80 -11.45 2.93 -0.26
C CYS A 80 -10.50 2.68 0.92
N GLY A 81 -9.28 2.28 0.60
CA GLY A 81 -8.14 2.28 1.51
C GLY A 81 -7.29 3.56 1.40
N GLY A 82 -6.28 3.60 2.25
CA GLY A 82 -5.24 4.62 2.30
C GLY A 82 -4.08 4.11 3.14
N SER A 83 -2.98 4.85 3.14
CA SER A 83 -1.79 4.53 3.91
C SER A 83 -1.36 5.72 4.77
N LEU A 84 -1.21 5.50 6.07
CA LEU A 84 -0.64 6.48 6.97
C LEU A 84 0.85 6.65 6.66
N ILE A 85 1.30 7.86 6.35
CA ILE A 85 2.70 8.15 5.95
C ILE A 85 3.43 9.06 6.95
N SER A 86 2.70 9.68 7.88
CA SER A 86 3.24 10.46 9.00
C SER A 86 2.24 10.49 10.15
N ASP A 87 2.53 11.25 11.20
CA ASP A 87 1.59 11.49 12.30
C ASP A 87 0.37 12.34 11.89
N ARG A 88 0.35 12.90 10.67
CA ARG A 88 -0.71 13.81 10.22
C ARG A 88 -1.19 13.60 8.79
N TYR A 89 -0.52 12.76 8.00
CA TYR A 89 -0.85 12.58 6.58
C TYR A 89 -1.15 11.13 6.23
N VAL A 90 -2.19 10.98 5.43
CA VAL A 90 -2.55 9.74 4.73
C VAL A 90 -2.39 9.97 3.24
N VAL A 91 -1.85 8.99 2.52
CA VAL A 91 -1.85 8.96 1.06
C VAL A 91 -2.87 7.95 0.56
N THR A 92 -3.59 8.28 -0.51
CA THR A 92 -4.62 7.44 -1.14
C THR A 92 -4.70 7.75 -2.63
N ALA A 93 -5.61 7.10 -3.35
CA ALA A 93 -5.90 7.39 -4.75
C ALA A 93 -6.79 8.64 -4.86
N ALA A 94 -6.56 9.46 -5.89
CA ALA A 94 -7.34 10.69 -6.12
C ALA A 94 -8.82 10.39 -6.38
N HIS A 95 -9.12 9.30 -7.10
CA HIS A 95 -10.49 8.90 -7.40
C HIS A 95 -11.32 8.55 -6.15
N CYS A 96 -10.68 8.27 -5.01
CA CYS A 96 -11.36 7.96 -3.74
C CYS A 96 -11.89 9.21 -3.03
N VAL A 97 -11.37 10.40 -3.36
CA VAL A 97 -11.55 11.62 -2.55
C VAL A 97 -11.96 12.83 -3.38
N THR A 98 -12.60 12.61 -4.53
CA THR A 98 -13.08 13.71 -5.37
C THR A 98 -14.10 14.59 -4.63
N PRO A 99 -14.23 15.88 -4.98
CA PRO A 99 -15.14 16.81 -4.29
C PRO A 99 -16.60 16.36 -4.26
N GLU A 100 -17.03 15.53 -5.23
CA GLU A 100 -18.38 14.97 -5.31
C GLU A 100 -18.65 13.93 -4.22
N ILE A 101 -17.62 13.18 -3.80
CA ILE A 101 -17.73 12.12 -2.79
C ILE A 101 -17.84 12.73 -1.38
N ARG A 102 -17.22 13.89 -1.15
CA ARG A 102 -17.26 14.66 0.11
C ARG A 102 -16.79 13.89 1.34
N ILE A 103 -15.66 13.17 1.24
CA ILE A 103 -15.05 12.49 2.38
C ILE A 103 -14.77 13.50 3.51
N GLN A 104 -15.12 13.15 4.75
CA GLN A 104 -14.93 14.01 5.93
C GLN A 104 -14.02 13.40 6.99
N GLN A 105 -13.85 12.09 6.96
CA GLN A 105 -13.18 11.33 8.00
C GLN A 105 -12.59 10.04 7.46
N VAL A 106 -11.58 9.55 8.15
CA VAL A 106 -10.95 8.26 7.93
C VAL A 106 -10.94 7.46 9.23
N VAL A 107 -10.74 6.15 9.14
CA VAL A 107 -10.63 5.25 10.29
C VAL A 107 -9.22 4.64 10.32
N LEU A 108 -8.57 4.73 11.49
CA LEU A 108 -7.24 4.18 11.76
C LEU A 108 -7.35 2.98 12.72
N GLY A 109 -6.50 1.97 12.51
CA GLY A 109 -6.44 0.80 13.39
C GLY A 109 -7.63 -0.16 13.27
N GLU A 110 -8.40 -0.04 12.18
CA GLU A 110 -9.48 -0.96 11.83
C GLU A 110 -8.93 -2.33 11.45
N HIS A 111 -9.67 -3.38 11.78
CA HIS A 111 -9.36 -4.75 11.38
C HIS A 111 -10.63 -5.48 10.93
N ASN A 112 -11.67 -5.53 11.78
CA ASN A 112 -12.99 -6.05 11.44
C ASN A 112 -14.06 -4.96 11.53
N GLN A 113 -14.63 -4.57 10.39
CA GLN A 113 -15.61 -3.48 10.28
C GLN A 113 -16.90 -3.69 11.09
N ASN A 114 -17.16 -4.92 11.53
CA ASN A 114 -18.33 -5.28 12.33
C ASN A 114 -18.05 -5.38 13.84
N GLN A 115 -16.84 -5.06 14.29
CA GLN A 115 -16.43 -5.13 15.69
C GLN A 115 -15.93 -3.76 16.18
N LEU A 116 -16.21 -3.46 17.45
CA LEU A 116 -15.66 -2.26 18.12
C LEU A 116 -14.27 -2.51 18.69
N MET A 117 -13.91 -3.77 18.92
CA MET A 117 -12.66 -4.22 19.52
C MET A 117 -12.35 -5.59 18.94
N ASP A 118 -11.16 -5.74 18.35
CA ASP A 118 -10.73 -6.98 17.73
C ASP A 118 -9.78 -7.73 18.65
N CYS A 119 -9.93 -9.04 18.74
CA CYS A 119 -9.06 -9.89 19.56
C CYS A 119 -8.62 -11.13 18.79
N GLN A 120 -7.31 -11.41 18.82
CA GLN A 120 -6.72 -12.64 18.31
C GLN A 120 -5.98 -13.35 19.45
N GLY A 121 -6.63 -14.37 20.04
CA GLY A 121 -6.14 -15.03 21.25
C GLY A 121 -6.20 -14.09 22.46
N VAL A 122 -5.05 -13.83 23.08
CA VAL A 122 -4.92 -12.92 24.25
C VAL A 122 -4.60 -11.47 23.87
N ARG A 123 -4.31 -11.21 22.58
CA ARG A 123 -3.99 -9.87 22.07
C ARG A 123 -5.25 -9.22 21.54
N CYS A 124 -5.57 -8.01 21.99
CA CYS A 124 -6.68 -7.22 21.49
C CYS A 124 -6.20 -5.84 21.02
N SER A 125 -6.85 -5.29 20.00
CA SER A 125 -6.68 -3.91 19.57
C SER A 125 -7.50 -2.96 20.45
N PRO A 126 -7.07 -1.71 20.63
CA PRO A 126 -7.99 -0.66 21.08
C PRO A 126 -9.03 -0.41 19.98
N PRO A 127 -10.16 0.24 20.31
CA PRO A 127 -11.15 0.61 19.30
C PRO A 127 -10.54 1.44 18.17
N ALA A 128 -11.00 1.16 16.94
CA ALA A 128 -10.60 1.91 15.77
C ALA A 128 -10.91 3.40 15.94
N ARG A 129 -9.99 4.25 15.46
CA ARG A 129 -10.06 5.70 15.66
C ARG A 129 -10.62 6.38 14.43
N LEU A 130 -11.73 7.09 14.62
CA LEU A 130 -12.35 7.88 13.57
C LEU A 130 -11.82 9.32 13.63
N VAL A 131 -11.05 9.71 12.61
CA VAL A 131 -10.28 10.95 12.57
C VAL A 131 -10.79 11.84 11.45
N LYS A 132 -11.01 13.13 11.73
CA LYS A 132 -11.51 14.07 10.72
C LYS A 132 -10.40 14.52 9.79
N ILE A 133 -10.80 14.88 8.59
CA ILE A 133 -9.90 15.46 7.58
C ILE A 133 -9.97 16.98 7.68
N GLU A 134 -8.81 17.61 7.78
CA GLU A 134 -8.63 19.07 7.71
C GLU A 134 -8.60 19.54 6.26
N ASP A 135 -7.86 18.82 5.41
CA ASP A 135 -7.66 19.18 4.01
C ASP A 135 -7.46 17.95 3.11
N ILE A 136 -7.89 18.08 1.85
CA ILE A 136 -7.76 17.05 0.81
C ILE A 136 -7.00 17.67 -0.36
N ILE A 137 -5.81 17.14 -0.63
CA ILE A 137 -4.90 17.65 -1.65
C ILE A 137 -4.86 16.61 -2.78
N ILE A 138 -5.63 16.86 -3.84
CA ILE A 138 -5.65 16.03 -5.05
C ILE A 138 -4.53 16.48 -5.98
N HIS A 139 -3.85 15.53 -6.63
CA HIS A 139 -2.86 15.88 -7.65
C HIS A 139 -3.47 16.79 -8.73
N PRO A 140 -2.83 17.94 -9.07
CA PRO A 140 -3.46 19.00 -9.86
C PRO A 140 -3.82 18.61 -11.30
N TYR A 141 -3.22 17.53 -11.80
CA TYR A 141 -3.46 17.00 -13.15
C TYR A 141 -4.45 15.84 -13.19
N TYR A 142 -5.03 15.41 -12.05
CA TYR A 142 -6.12 14.43 -12.06
C TYR A 142 -7.33 14.99 -12.82
N PRO A 143 -7.98 14.22 -13.74
CA PRO A 143 -7.91 12.77 -13.93
C PRO A 143 -7.04 12.30 -15.12
N LEU A 144 -5.94 12.98 -15.45
CA LEU A 144 -5.04 12.50 -16.51
C LEU A 144 -4.42 11.13 -16.13
N PRO A 145 -4.11 10.26 -17.12
CA PRO A 145 -3.46 8.97 -16.85
C PRO A 145 -2.20 9.12 -16.00
N GLY A 146 -2.02 8.23 -15.02
CA GLY A 146 -0.89 8.28 -14.10
C GLY A 146 -0.83 9.58 -13.31
N THR A 147 -1.97 10.03 -12.75
CA THR A 147 -2.05 11.14 -11.77
C THR A 147 -3.00 10.81 -10.60
N ASP A 148 -3.28 9.52 -10.39
CA ASP A 148 -4.25 9.04 -9.40
C ASP A 148 -3.65 8.94 -8.00
N ILE A 149 -3.40 10.10 -7.39
CA ILE A 149 -2.86 10.23 -6.03
C ILE A 149 -3.44 11.45 -5.32
N ALA A 150 -3.69 11.31 -4.03
CA ALA A 150 -4.11 12.39 -3.14
C ALA A 150 -3.51 12.24 -1.74
N LEU A 151 -3.38 13.37 -1.04
CA LEU A 151 -3.03 13.45 0.37
C LEU A 151 -4.24 13.90 1.19
N LEU A 152 -4.42 13.29 2.35
CA LEU A 152 -5.39 13.70 3.36
C LEU A 152 -4.63 14.20 4.58
N ARG A 153 -4.83 15.47 4.92
CA ARG A 153 -4.29 16.07 6.15
C ARG A 153 -5.29 15.81 7.27
N LEU A 154 -4.86 15.08 8.30
CA LEU A 154 -5.65 14.82 9.49
C LEU A 154 -5.79 16.10 10.32
N ASN A 155 -6.98 16.29 10.90
CA ASN A 155 -7.29 17.45 11.75
C ASN A 155 -6.59 17.43 13.12
N GLU A 156 -6.06 16.27 13.51
CA GLU A 156 -5.27 16.06 14.71
C GLU A 156 -4.02 15.25 14.37
N ARG A 157 -2.96 15.47 15.14
CA ARG A 157 -1.73 14.66 15.07
C ARG A 157 -1.92 13.38 15.87
N ILE A 158 -1.37 12.29 15.36
CA ILE A 158 -1.20 11.05 16.10
C ILE A 158 -0.05 11.25 17.09
N THR A 159 -0.37 11.33 18.38
CA THR A 159 0.62 11.63 19.43
C THR A 159 1.51 10.45 19.78
N GLU A 160 1.08 9.23 19.47
CA GLU A 160 1.80 7.99 19.77
C GLU A 160 1.50 6.95 18.69
N PHE A 161 2.55 6.36 18.13
CA PHE A 161 2.42 5.21 17.26
C PHE A 161 2.32 3.92 18.09
N THR A 162 1.36 3.08 17.73
CA THR A 162 1.07 1.82 18.42
C THR A 162 1.30 0.64 17.48
N ASP A 163 1.04 -0.58 17.94
CA ASP A 163 1.09 -1.77 17.09
C ASP A 163 -0.05 -1.87 16.08
N PHE A 164 -1.05 -1.00 16.19
CA PHE A 164 -2.23 -0.98 15.34
C PHE A 164 -2.34 0.29 14.49
N VAL A 165 -1.63 1.36 14.88
CA VAL A 165 -1.59 2.65 14.16
C VAL A 165 -0.15 3.15 14.11
N ARG A 166 0.50 3.04 12.96
CA ARG A 166 1.83 3.59 12.70
C ARG A 166 2.06 3.77 11.19
N PRO A 167 3.01 4.61 10.77
CA PRO A 167 3.17 4.94 9.36
C PRO A 167 3.91 3.85 8.58
N ILE A 168 3.66 3.76 7.27
CA ILE A 168 4.48 2.99 6.33
C ILE A 168 5.65 3.84 5.85
N CYS A 169 6.80 3.21 5.53
CA CYS A 169 7.91 3.96 4.96
C CYS A 169 7.61 4.37 3.52
N LEU A 170 8.06 5.56 3.14
CA LEU A 170 8.05 6.02 1.75
C LEU A 170 9.33 5.59 1.02
N PRO A 171 9.31 5.45 -0.32
CA PRO A 171 10.43 4.94 -1.13
C PRO A 171 11.50 6.02 -1.35
N THR A 172 12.11 6.44 -0.25
CA THR A 172 13.11 7.51 -0.20
C THR A 172 14.54 6.99 -0.14
N PHE A 173 14.67 5.67 0.05
CA PHE A 173 15.93 4.94 0.03
C PHE A 173 16.53 4.96 -1.38
N ARG A 174 17.85 5.14 -1.46
CA ARG A 174 18.58 5.25 -2.72
C ARG A 174 18.44 4.01 -3.58
N GLU A 175 18.38 2.86 -2.93
CA GLU A 175 18.25 1.54 -3.53
C GLU A 175 16.91 1.36 -4.26
N LEU A 176 15.92 2.19 -3.93
CA LEU A 176 14.58 2.17 -4.52
C LEU A 176 14.39 3.23 -5.62
N ALA A 177 15.46 3.95 -6.00
CA ALA A 177 15.40 4.99 -7.00
C ALA A 177 15.20 4.45 -8.44
N HIS A 178 15.59 3.19 -8.67
CA HIS A 178 15.46 2.51 -9.95
C HIS A 178 14.06 1.96 -10.16
N ARG A 179 13.48 2.23 -11.34
CA ARG A 179 12.09 1.88 -11.66
C ARG A 179 11.84 0.37 -11.71
N ASP A 180 12.85 -0.39 -12.11
CA ASP A 180 12.86 -1.84 -12.28
C ASP A 180 13.27 -2.60 -11.01
N VAL A 181 13.50 -1.90 -9.89
CA VAL A 181 13.99 -2.52 -8.64
C VAL A 181 13.08 -3.64 -8.14
N PHE A 182 11.77 -3.52 -8.38
CA PHE A 182 10.78 -4.50 -7.92
C PHE A 182 10.38 -5.51 -9.01
N ASP A 183 10.91 -5.42 -10.23
CA ASP A 183 10.50 -6.31 -11.33
C ASP A 183 10.66 -7.79 -10.98
N GLY A 184 9.57 -8.54 -11.09
CA GLY A 184 9.49 -9.97 -10.74
C GLY A 184 9.53 -10.25 -9.24
N GLN A 185 9.58 -9.24 -8.37
CA GLN A 185 9.53 -9.42 -6.93
C GLN A 185 8.10 -9.51 -6.43
N ASN A 186 7.92 -10.39 -5.44
CA ASN A 186 6.68 -10.51 -4.70
C ASN A 186 6.51 -9.31 -3.77
N VAL A 187 5.40 -8.61 -3.95
CA VAL A 187 4.93 -7.49 -3.13
C VAL A 187 3.60 -7.86 -2.49
N GLU A 188 3.24 -7.18 -1.41
CA GLU A 188 1.99 -7.41 -0.67
C GLU A 188 1.02 -6.25 -0.91
N THR A 189 -0.26 -6.54 -1.09
CA THR A 189 -1.32 -5.53 -1.02
C THR A 189 -2.37 -5.98 -0.02
N ALA A 190 -2.99 -5.03 0.66
CA ALA A 190 -3.96 -5.28 1.70
C ALA A 190 -5.15 -4.33 1.60
N GLY A 191 -6.32 -4.81 2.02
CA GLY A 191 -7.56 -4.05 1.98
C GLY A 191 -8.77 -4.86 2.46
N TRP A 192 -9.93 -4.21 2.41
CA TRP A 192 -11.23 -4.80 2.76
C TRP A 192 -12.13 -4.98 1.54
N GLY A 193 -11.52 -4.92 0.35
CA GLY A 193 -12.24 -4.99 -0.90
C GLY A 193 -13.01 -6.28 -1.11
N THR A 194 -13.84 -6.24 -2.15
CA THR A 194 -14.60 -7.34 -2.70
C THR A 194 -13.69 -8.54 -2.94
N THR A 195 -14.03 -9.65 -2.30
CA THR A 195 -13.36 -10.94 -2.45
C THR A 195 -13.68 -11.58 -3.80
N GLU A 196 -13.01 -12.68 -4.13
CA GLU A 196 -13.24 -13.51 -5.33
C GLU A 196 -14.70 -14.02 -5.45
N TRP A 197 -15.50 -13.89 -4.38
CA TRP A 197 -16.91 -14.26 -4.32
C TRP A 197 -17.88 -13.09 -4.53
N GLY A 198 -17.37 -11.89 -4.83
CA GLY A 198 -18.21 -10.71 -5.06
C GLY A 198 -18.75 -10.06 -3.78
N GLN A 199 -18.18 -10.40 -2.61
CA GLN A 199 -18.56 -9.82 -1.32
C GLN A 199 -17.37 -9.11 -0.68
N ASP A 200 -17.58 -7.89 -0.19
CA ASP A 200 -16.61 -7.17 0.63
C ASP A 200 -16.23 -8.01 1.87
N SER A 201 -14.96 -7.97 2.26
CA SER A 201 -14.50 -8.66 3.46
C SER A 201 -14.72 -7.81 4.70
N ASP A 202 -15.35 -8.39 5.71
CA ASP A 202 -15.46 -7.75 7.02
C ASP A 202 -14.09 -7.55 7.67
N TYR A 203 -13.20 -8.54 7.50
CA TYR A 203 -11.82 -8.53 7.99
C TYR A 203 -10.84 -7.97 6.95
N LEU A 204 -9.79 -7.30 7.43
CA LEU A 204 -8.64 -6.93 6.60
C LEU A 204 -8.03 -8.18 5.98
N ARG A 205 -7.81 -8.17 4.67
CA ARG A 205 -7.16 -9.25 3.93
C ARG A 205 -5.91 -8.76 3.24
N HIS A 206 -5.04 -9.68 2.88
CA HIS A 206 -3.88 -9.40 2.05
C HIS A 206 -3.59 -10.51 1.04
N ILE A 207 -2.91 -10.11 -0.03
CA ILE A 207 -2.36 -11.02 -1.03
C ILE A 207 -0.91 -10.68 -1.30
N THR A 208 -0.18 -11.69 -1.77
CA THR A 208 1.18 -11.51 -2.30
C THR A 208 1.13 -11.73 -3.81
N ILE A 209 1.61 -10.75 -4.57
CA ILE A 209 1.60 -10.74 -6.03
C ILE A 209 2.95 -10.26 -6.56
N PRO A 210 3.47 -10.83 -7.66
CA PRO A 210 4.68 -10.32 -8.29
C PRO A 210 4.41 -9.02 -9.05
N VAL A 211 5.38 -8.11 -9.02
CA VAL A 211 5.44 -6.96 -9.92
C VAL A 211 5.78 -7.43 -11.33
N ILE A 212 5.04 -6.92 -12.31
CA ILE A 212 5.30 -7.15 -13.72
C ILE A 212 6.15 -5.99 -14.27
N PRO A 213 7.21 -6.28 -15.04
CA PRO A 213 7.99 -5.27 -15.75
C PRO A 213 7.15 -4.40 -16.70
N ASP A 214 7.54 -3.14 -16.89
CA ASP A 214 6.81 -2.21 -17.75
C ASP A 214 6.59 -2.72 -19.18
N TRP A 215 7.58 -3.44 -19.75
CA TRP A 215 7.50 -3.98 -21.11
C TRP A 215 6.41 -5.04 -21.24
N GLU A 216 6.18 -5.83 -20.20
CA GLU A 216 5.14 -6.85 -20.17
C GLU A 216 3.79 -6.22 -19.84
N CYS A 217 3.76 -5.28 -18.89
CA CYS A 217 2.54 -4.55 -18.56
C CYS A 217 2.02 -3.77 -19.77
N SER A 218 2.89 -3.07 -20.51
CA SER A 218 2.54 -2.29 -21.71
C SER A 218 1.94 -3.12 -22.84
N ARG A 219 2.02 -4.46 -22.80
CA ARG A 219 1.32 -5.31 -23.78
C ARG A 219 -0.19 -5.26 -23.64
N TRP A 220 -0.68 -4.79 -22.50
CA TRP A 220 -2.10 -4.67 -22.16
C TRP A 220 -2.63 -3.24 -22.31
N PHE A 221 -1.76 -2.26 -22.62
CA PHE A 221 -2.09 -0.84 -22.74
C PHE A 221 -1.58 -0.26 -24.06
N ILE A 222 -2.29 0.73 -24.60
CA ILE A 222 -1.76 1.55 -25.71
C ILE A 222 -0.62 2.45 -25.20
N SER A 223 -0.71 2.93 -23.95
CA SER A 223 0.32 3.71 -23.28
C SER A 223 0.17 3.54 -21.77
N LEU A 224 1.22 3.03 -21.11
CA LEU A 224 1.32 2.97 -19.65
C LEU A 224 2.21 4.15 -19.19
N PRO A 225 1.69 5.13 -18.44
CA PRO A 225 2.48 6.20 -17.85
C PRO A 225 3.67 5.67 -17.05
N SER A 226 4.77 6.42 -17.03
CA SER A 226 5.94 6.03 -16.24
C SER A 226 5.66 6.01 -14.73
N THR A 227 4.69 6.83 -14.32
CA THR A 227 4.20 7.01 -12.95
C THR A 227 3.30 5.87 -12.46
N GLU A 228 3.20 4.77 -13.22
CA GLU A 228 2.43 3.58 -12.85
C GLU A 228 3.34 2.35 -12.72
N ILE A 229 2.93 1.43 -11.84
CA ILE A 229 3.56 0.13 -11.59
C ILE A 229 2.48 -0.96 -11.67
N CYS A 230 2.81 -2.09 -12.27
CA CYS A 230 1.87 -3.18 -12.47
C CYS A 230 2.24 -4.38 -11.61
N ALA A 231 1.22 -5.05 -11.07
CA ALA A 231 1.39 -6.31 -10.37
C ALA A 231 0.25 -7.24 -10.71
N LYS A 232 0.55 -8.55 -10.75
CA LYS A 232 -0.42 -9.55 -11.16
C LYS A 232 -0.11 -10.88 -10.49
N GLY A 233 -1.09 -11.49 -9.84
CA GLY A 233 -0.98 -12.84 -9.33
C GLY A 233 -1.19 -13.92 -10.39
N ASP A 234 -1.03 -15.17 -9.97
CA ASP A 234 -1.51 -16.33 -10.73
C ASP A 234 -3.05 -16.33 -10.80
N GLU A 235 -3.65 -17.16 -11.67
CA GLU A 235 -5.10 -17.25 -11.84
C GLU A 235 -5.84 -17.41 -10.48
N GLY A 236 -6.76 -16.48 -10.22
CA GLY A 236 -7.53 -16.36 -9.00
C GLY A 236 -6.94 -15.41 -7.93
N ILE A 237 -5.81 -14.75 -8.17
CA ILE A 237 -5.15 -13.85 -7.19
C ILE A 237 -5.01 -12.45 -7.77
N ASP A 238 -5.75 -11.49 -7.20
CA ASP A 238 -5.86 -10.15 -7.74
C ASP A 238 -6.37 -9.15 -6.69
N SER A 239 -6.01 -7.87 -6.83
CA SER A 239 -6.60 -6.76 -6.08
C SER A 239 -7.95 -6.41 -6.68
N CYS A 240 -8.97 -6.12 -5.86
CA CYS A 240 -10.32 -5.89 -6.40
C CYS A 240 -10.99 -4.62 -5.90
N GLN A 241 -12.26 -4.46 -6.25
CA GLN A 241 -13.12 -3.34 -5.85
C GLN A 241 -13.04 -3.13 -4.33
N GLY A 242 -12.84 -1.90 -3.86
CA GLY A 242 -12.71 -1.60 -2.42
C GLY A 242 -11.30 -1.69 -1.83
N ASP A 243 -10.31 -2.19 -2.57
CA ASP A 243 -8.89 -2.04 -2.24
C ASP A 243 -8.28 -0.73 -2.79
N SER A 244 -9.04 0.01 -3.60
CA SER A 244 -8.68 1.30 -4.18
C SER A 244 -8.10 2.25 -3.15
N GLY A 245 -6.97 2.90 -3.47
CA GLY A 245 -6.24 3.76 -2.56
C GLY A 245 -5.40 3.04 -1.49
N GLY A 246 -5.55 1.73 -1.34
CA GLY A 246 -4.75 0.89 -0.46
C GLY A 246 -3.28 0.74 -0.93
N PRO A 247 -2.39 0.23 -0.06
CA PRO A 247 -0.97 0.14 -0.34
C PRO A 247 -0.59 -1.08 -1.18
N LEU A 248 0.32 -0.88 -2.14
CA LEU A 248 1.22 -1.92 -2.63
C LEU A 248 2.55 -1.79 -1.89
N MET A 249 2.99 -2.88 -1.26
CA MET A 249 4.02 -2.88 -0.22
C MET A 249 5.16 -3.82 -0.55
N ALA A 250 6.40 -3.35 -0.37
CA ALA A 250 7.59 -4.20 -0.49
C ALA A 250 8.34 -4.25 0.84
N ARG A 251 8.84 -5.43 1.21
CA ARG A 251 9.82 -5.57 2.30
C ARG A 251 11.22 -5.36 1.77
N VAL A 252 11.89 -4.35 2.28
CA VAL A 252 13.24 -3.97 1.84
C VAL A 252 14.21 -4.11 3.00
N ARG A 253 15.46 -4.49 2.70
CA ARG A 253 16.51 -4.53 3.73
C ARG A 253 16.71 -3.12 4.27
N SER A 254 16.71 -2.99 5.59
CA SER A 254 17.01 -1.70 6.22
C SER A 254 18.52 -1.50 6.25
N SER A 255 18.96 -0.26 6.05
CA SER A 255 20.35 0.15 6.30
C SER A 255 20.63 0.40 7.78
N SER A 256 19.63 0.27 8.65
CA SER A 256 19.76 0.43 10.09
C SER A 256 20.57 -0.70 10.72
N CYS A 257 21.43 -0.37 11.69
CA CYS A 257 22.17 -1.35 12.48
C CYS A 257 21.28 -2.18 13.42
N THR A 258 20.03 -1.77 13.63
CA THR A 258 19.10 -2.39 14.59
C THR A 258 17.98 -3.17 13.93
N ARG A 259 17.87 -3.14 12.60
CA ARG A 259 16.73 -3.71 11.86
C ARG A 259 17.17 -4.37 10.58
N ASP A 260 16.68 -5.57 10.34
CA ASP A 260 17.00 -6.29 9.10
C ASP A 260 16.13 -5.81 7.93
N TYR A 261 14.86 -5.48 8.19
CA TYR A 261 13.87 -5.14 7.16
C TYR A 261 12.88 -4.07 7.60
N VAL A 262 12.38 -3.30 6.65
CA VAL A 262 11.24 -2.37 6.79
C VAL A 262 10.26 -2.57 5.63
N THR A 263 8.98 -2.25 5.84
CA THR A 263 7.96 -2.25 4.79
C THR A 263 7.83 -0.86 4.18
N VAL A 264 7.91 -0.79 2.85
CA VAL A 264 7.86 0.45 2.07
C VAL A 264 6.63 0.46 1.16
N LEU A 265 5.99 1.62 1.05
CA LEU A 265 4.90 1.90 0.13
C LEU A 265 5.48 2.10 -1.28
N VAL A 266 5.32 1.11 -2.15
CA VAL A 266 5.86 1.16 -3.52
C VAL A 266 4.81 1.57 -4.55
N GLY A 267 3.53 1.35 -4.23
CA GLY A 267 2.41 1.74 -5.07
C GLY A 267 1.13 2.03 -4.29
N ILE A 268 0.18 2.66 -4.95
CA ILE A 268 -1.18 2.91 -4.44
C ILE A 268 -2.17 2.27 -5.40
N THR A 269 -3.07 1.42 -4.91
CA THR A 269 -4.08 0.73 -5.74
C THR A 269 -4.92 1.75 -6.50
N SER A 270 -4.86 1.73 -7.83
CA SER A 270 -5.57 2.70 -8.67
C SER A 270 -6.74 2.04 -9.38
N HIS A 271 -6.45 1.16 -10.35
CA HIS A 271 -7.46 0.50 -11.16
C HIS A 271 -6.96 -0.88 -11.62
N GLY A 272 -7.85 -1.69 -12.16
CA GLY A 272 -7.52 -3.01 -12.71
C GLY A 272 -8.15 -3.19 -14.09
N ILE A 273 -7.52 -3.99 -14.93
CA ILE A 273 -8.06 -4.35 -16.25
C ILE A 273 -8.34 -5.85 -16.31
N PRO A 274 -9.59 -6.27 -16.62
CA PRO A 274 -9.91 -7.67 -16.76
C PRO A 274 -9.19 -8.24 -17.98
N LYS A 275 -8.61 -9.43 -17.85
CA LYS A 275 -7.97 -10.14 -18.97
C LYS A 275 -8.94 -10.50 -20.09
N PHE A 276 -10.25 -10.57 -19.81
CA PHE A 276 -11.30 -10.81 -20.80
C PHE A 276 -12.47 -9.83 -20.64
N GLU A 277 -12.97 -9.27 -21.74
CA GLU A 277 -14.20 -8.47 -21.72
C GLU A 277 -15.36 -9.28 -21.11
N GLY A 278 -15.95 -8.77 -20.03
CA GLY A 278 -17.06 -9.42 -19.33
C GLY A 278 -16.68 -10.28 -18.12
N SER A 279 -15.39 -10.48 -17.81
CA SER A 279 -14.98 -11.08 -16.53
C SER A 279 -14.99 -10.01 -15.42
N GLY A 280 -16.16 -9.73 -14.86
CA GLY A 280 -16.29 -8.81 -13.70
C GLY A 280 -15.88 -9.44 -12.36
N LEU A 281 -15.26 -10.61 -12.37
CA LEU A 281 -14.84 -11.34 -11.16
C LEU A 281 -13.36 -11.09 -10.89
N CYS A 282 -13.05 -10.71 -9.65
CA CYS A 282 -11.68 -10.60 -9.14
C CYS A 282 -10.91 -11.90 -9.38
N GLY A 283 -9.63 -11.81 -9.75
CA GLY A 283 -8.75 -12.99 -9.87
C GLY A 283 -8.07 -13.17 -11.22
N ASP A 284 -8.37 -12.35 -12.23
CA ASP A 284 -7.68 -12.42 -13.53
C ASP A 284 -7.46 -11.02 -14.13
N HIS A 285 -7.30 -9.99 -13.29
CA HIS A 285 -6.91 -8.64 -13.72
C HIS A 285 -5.41 -8.42 -13.57
N ILE A 286 -4.91 -7.45 -14.33
CA ILE A 286 -3.65 -6.80 -14.02
C ILE A 286 -3.98 -5.60 -13.14
N GLY A 287 -3.44 -5.60 -11.94
CA GLY A 287 -3.55 -4.48 -11.02
C GLY A 287 -2.57 -3.39 -11.42
N ILE A 288 -3.10 -2.17 -11.56
CA ILE A 288 -2.33 -0.96 -11.86
C ILE A 288 -2.33 -0.10 -10.61
N TYR A 289 -1.13 0.32 -10.26
CA TYR A 289 -0.88 1.07 -9.05
C TYR A 289 -0.13 2.36 -9.41
N THR A 290 -0.47 3.45 -8.75
CA THR A 290 0.31 4.68 -8.84
C THR A 290 1.67 4.46 -8.19
N ARG A 291 2.76 4.66 -8.92
CA ARG A 291 4.14 4.41 -8.46
C ARG A 291 4.62 5.52 -7.53
N VAL A 292 4.68 5.25 -6.23
CA VAL A 292 4.94 6.28 -5.20
C VAL A 292 6.30 6.97 -5.35
N SER A 293 7.33 6.25 -5.82
CA SER A 293 8.66 6.83 -5.99
C SER A 293 8.72 8.01 -6.95
N ASP A 294 7.78 8.11 -7.90
CA ASP A 294 7.69 9.22 -8.86
C ASP A 294 6.87 10.41 -8.34
N TYR A 295 6.26 10.29 -7.16
CA TYR A 295 5.49 11.37 -6.51
C TYR A 295 6.13 11.89 -5.24
N MET A 296 7.34 11.47 -4.90
CA MET A 296 7.97 11.89 -3.65
C MET A 296 8.16 13.40 -3.55
N ASP A 297 8.57 14.07 -4.63
CA ASP A 297 8.67 15.54 -4.66
C ASP A 297 7.30 16.17 -4.45
N TRP A 298 6.28 15.69 -5.15
CA TRP A 298 4.91 16.17 -4.97
C TRP A 298 4.37 15.96 -3.55
N ILE A 299 4.64 14.80 -2.93
CA ILE A 299 4.27 14.53 -1.53
C ILE A 299 4.95 15.54 -0.62
N LEU A 300 6.26 15.72 -0.77
CA LEU A 300 7.07 16.61 0.06
C LEU A 300 6.66 18.08 -0.10
N ASP A 301 6.31 18.52 -1.31
CA ASP A 301 5.82 19.87 -1.60
C ASP A 301 4.46 20.18 -0.93
N ASN A 302 3.66 19.14 -0.64
CA ASN A 302 2.28 19.27 -0.17
C ASN A 302 2.07 18.89 1.30
N ILE A 303 3.12 18.44 2.00
CA ILE A 303 3.07 18.24 3.46
C ILE A 303 3.61 19.46 4.22
N CYS A 304 3.03 19.77 5.37
CA CYS A 304 3.45 20.90 6.20
C CYS A 304 3.23 20.65 7.70
N LYS A 305 3.89 21.45 8.54
CA LYS A 305 3.77 21.41 10.00
C LYS A 305 2.35 21.73 10.50
#